data_AF-A0A966YZC7-F1
#
_entry.id   AF-A0A966YZC7-F1
#
_cell.length_a   1.000
_cell.length_b   1.000
_cell.length_c   1.000
_cell.angle_alpha   90.00
_cell.angle_beta   90.00
_cell.angle_gamma   90.00
#
_symmetry.space_group_name_H-M   'P 1'
#
loop_
_entity.id
_entity.type
_entity.pdbx_description
1 polymer ?
#
loop_
_entity_poly.entity_id
_entity_poly.type
_entity_poly.pdbx_seq_one_letter_code
_entity_poly.pdbx_strand_id
1 'polypeptide(L)' 'LAPGKNVLQVENKLMKRIPKDYQVDAHHWLILHGRYVCKARNPDCAQCIVEPLCSYRHKTNQGKIRGAV' A
#
# COMPACT_ATOMS: atom_id res chain seq x y z
N LEU A 1 -4.13 -5.85 0.35
CA LEU A 1 -3.68 -5.65 1.75
C LEU A 1 -4.79 -5.89 2.78
N ALA A 2 -5.80 -5.02 2.93
CA ALA A 2 -6.94 -5.21 3.84
C ALA A 2 -8.14 -4.33 3.41
N PRO A 3 -8.97 -4.76 2.43
CA PRO A 3 -10.06 -3.94 1.93
C PRO A 3 -11.16 -3.76 2.98
N GLY A 4 -11.66 -2.53 3.17
CA GLY A 4 -12.74 -2.19 4.10
C GLY A 4 -13.43 -0.88 3.71
N LYS A 5 -14.69 -0.71 4.09
CA LYS A 5 -15.47 0.50 3.77
C LYS A 5 -15.15 1.69 4.68
N ASN A 6 -14.60 1.43 5.86
CA ASN A 6 -14.23 2.43 6.85
C ASN A 6 -12.95 2.02 7.58
N VAL A 7 -12.39 2.94 8.38
CA VAL A 7 -11.11 2.75 9.08
C VAL A 7 -11.16 1.55 10.03
N LEU A 8 -12.22 1.43 10.83
CA LEU A 8 -12.37 0.34 11.81
C LEU A 8 -12.38 -1.05 11.15
N GLN A 9 -13.00 -1.19 9.98
CA GLN A 9 -12.97 -2.46 9.23
C GLN A 9 -11.57 -2.80 8.70
N VAL A 10 -10.82 -1.79 8.25
CA VAL A 10 -9.45 -1.99 7.76
C VAL A 10 -8.53 -2.37 8.91
N GLU A 11 -8.59 -1.64 10.02
CA GLU A 11 -7.80 -1.89 11.23
C GLU A 11 -8.01 -3.31 11.76
N ASN A 12 -9.26 -3.72 11.95
CA ASN A 12 -9.59 -5.09 12.41
C ASN A 12 -9.05 -6.18 11.49
N LYS A 13 -8.98 -5.94 10.18
CA LYS A 13 -8.41 -6.90 9.22
C LYS A 13 -6.89 -6.91 9.25
N LEU A 14 -6.24 -5.76 9.50
CA LEU A 14 -4.78 -5.67 9.66
C LEU A 14 -4.34 -6.37 10.95
N MET A 15 -5.02 -6.13 12.07
CA MET A 15 -4.73 -6.77 13.36
C MET A 15 -4.83 -8.31 13.31
N LYS A 16 -5.69 -8.85 12.43
CA LYS A 16 -5.80 -10.30 12.18
C LYS A 16 -4.70 -10.87 11.29
N ARG A 17 -4.09 -10.05 10.42
CA ARG A 17 -3.09 -10.49 9.43
C ARG A 17 -1.65 -10.30 9.91
N ILE A 18 -1.41 -9.27 10.73
CA ILE A 18 -0.09 -8.88 11.18
C ILE A 18 0.19 -9.55 12.53
N PRO A 19 1.27 -10.35 12.67
CA PRO A 19 1.67 -10.90 13.96
C PRO A 19 1.87 -9.78 14.98
N LYS A 20 1.52 -10.03 16.26
CA LYS A 20 1.51 -9.01 17.31
C LYS A 20 2.84 -8.25 17.41
N ASP A 21 3.95 -8.95 17.31
CA ASP A 21 5.30 -8.40 17.46
C ASP A 21 5.65 -7.36 16.38
N TYR A 22 4.99 -7.42 15.22
CA TYR A 22 5.24 -6.51 14.09
C TYR A 22 4.20 -5.42 13.92
N GLN A 23 3.22 -5.27 14.82
CA GLN A 23 2.12 -4.33 14.61
C GLN A 23 2.58 -2.87 14.58
N VAL A 24 3.47 -2.47 15.49
CA VAL A 24 4.04 -1.12 15.56
C VAL A 24 4.92 -0.85 14.34
N ASP A 25 5.77 -1.80 13.97
CA ASP A 25 6.65 -1.66 12.81
C ASP A 25 5.85 -1.58 11.51
N ALA A 26 4.86 -2.46 11.34
CA ALA A 26 4.00 -2.47 10.17
C ALA A 26 3.19 -1.17 10.05
N HIS A 27 2.75 -0.58 11.17
CA HIS A 27 2.13 0.74 11.15
C HIS A 27 3.07 1.80 10.55
N HIS A 28 4.31 1.88 11.03
CA HIS A 28 5.31 2.81 10.49
C HIS A 28 5.65 2.51 9.03
N TRP A 29 5.84 1.24 8.65
CA TRP A 29 6.12 0.85 7.27
C TRP A 29 5.01 1.26 6.31
N LEU A 30 3.74 1.08 6.69
CA LEU A 30 2.60 1.49 5.86
C LEU A 30 2.53 3.01 5.71
N ILE A 31 2.79 3.77 6.78
CA ILE A 31 2.84 5.24 6.71
C ILE A 31 3.98 5.71 5.82
N LEU A 32 5.19 5.21 6.02
CA LEU A 32 6.37 5.59 5.24
C LEU A 32 6.18 5.22 3.77
N HIS A 33 5.71 4.00 3.49
CA HIS A 33 5.44 3.55 2.14
C HIS A 33 4.38 4.43 1.45
N GLY A 34 3.27 4.75 2.12
CA GLY A 34 2.24 5.64 1.59
C GLY A 34 2.73 7.08 1.36
N ARG A 35 3.59 7.59 2.24
CA ARG A 35 4.13 8.95 2.16
C ARG A 35 5.15 9.12 1.04
N TYR A 36 6.04 8.15 0.85
CA TYR A 36 7.17 8.30 -0.05
C TYR A 36 7.01 7.55 -1.39
N VAL A 37 6.28 6.43 -1.42
CA VAL A 37 6.16 5.55 -2.60
C VAL A 37 4.72 5.48 -3.12
N CYS A 38 3.80 4.91 -2.35
CA CYS A 38 2.39 4.72 -2.71
C CYS A 38 1.55 5.97 -2.42
N LYS A 39 1.98 7.12 -2.94
CA LYS A 39 1.34 8.42 -2.76
C LYS A 39 -0.08 8.42 -3.31
N ALA A 40 -0.98 9.14 -2.65
CA ALA A 40 -2.40 9.24 -3.04
C ALA A 40 -2.59 9.77 -4.47
N ARG A 41 -1.68 10.64 -4.94
CA ARG A 41 -1.63 11.15 -6.31
C ARG A 41 -0.30 10.72 -6.93
N ASN A 42 -0.36 10.12 -8.12
CA ASN A 42 0.81 9.69 -8.90
C ASN A 42 1.82 8.84 -8.08
N PRO A 43 1.44 7.61 -7.67
CA PRO A 43 2.33 6.73 -6.92
C PRO A 43 3.60 6.38 -7.71
N ASP A 44 4.70 6.10 -7.03
CA ASP A 44 5.93 5.66 -7.70
C ASP A 44 5.96 4.13 -7.79
N CYS A 45 5.17 3.55 -8.71
CA CYS A 45 5.05 2.10 -8.81
C CYS A 45 6.33 1.43 -9.30
N ALA A 46 7.22 2.15 -10.01
CA ALA A 46 8.51 1.58 -10.43
C ALA A 46 9.48 1.36 -9.26
N GLN A 47 9.39 2.19 -8.21
CA GLN A 47 10.16 2.04 -6.98
C GLN A 47 9.44 1.18 -5.93
N CYS A 48 8.22 0.71 -6.21
CA CYS A 48 7.41 -0.02 -5.27
C CYS A 48 7.79 -1.51 -5.24
N ILE A 49 8.42 -1.94 -4.15
CA ILE A 49 8.84 -3.35 -3.97
C ILE A 49 7.68 -4.35 -4.00
N VAL A 50 6.46 -3.93 -3.65
CA VAL A 50 5.26 -4.78 -3.67
C VAL A 50 4.46 -4.66 -4.97
N GLU A 51 4.94 -3.92 -5.97
CA GLU A 51 4.26 -3.71 -7.26
C GLU A 51 3.86 -5.02 -7.96
N PRO A 52 4.68 -6.08 -7.98
CA PRO A 52 4.32 -7.34 -8.63
C PRO A 52 3.11 -8.03 -8.00
N LEU A 53 2.85 -7.76 -6.72
CA LEU A 53 1.72 -8.30 -5.95
C LEU A 53 0.56 -7.30 -5.82
N CYS A 54 0.72 -6.09 -6.37
CA CYS A 54 -0.23 -5.00 -6.21
C CYS A 54 -1.35 -5.06 -7.24
N SER A 55 -2.60 -5.13 -6.77
CA SER A 55 -3.81 -5.15 -7.61
C SER A 55 -4.28 -3.75 -8.06
N TYR A 56 -3.46 -2.70 -7.90
CA TYR A 56 -3.81 -1.35 -8.33
C TYR A 56 -3.70 -1.22 -9.86
N ARG A 57 -4.76 -0.78 -10.52
CA ARG A 57 -4.86 -0.74 -11.99
C ARG A 57 -4.09 0.40 -12.65
N HIS A 58 -4.05 1.57 -12.00
CA HIS A 58 -3.45 2.78 -12.58
C HIS A 58 -2.00 2.94 -12.16
N LYS A 59 -1.18 1.91 -12.41
CA LYS A 59 0.23 1.94 -12.03
C LYS A 59 0.94 3.08 -12.76
N THR A 60 1.80 3.80 -12.04
CA THR A 60 2.52 4.97 -12.57
C THR A 60 4.02 4.84 -12.37
N ASN A 61 4.81 5.46 -13.24
CA ASN A 61 6.25 5.64 -13.08
C ASN A 61 6.60 7.11 -13.36
N GLN A 62 7.12 7.82 -12.37
CA GLN A 62 7.56 9.21 -12.52
C GLN A 62 6.55 10.14 -13.24
N GLY A 63 5.24 10.04 -12.95
CA GLY A 63 4.23 10.90 -13.61
C GLY A 63 3.57 10.33 -14.85
N LYS A 64 4.02 9.17 -15.34
CA LYS A 64 3.46 8.53 -16.54
C LYS A 64 2.68 7.28 -16.14
N ILE A 65 1.45 7.16 -16.63
CA ILE A 65 0.64 5.94 -16.45
C ILE A 65 1.33 4.82 -17.24
N ARG A 66 1.72 3.75 -16.55
CA ARG A 66 2.16 2.51 -17.18
C ARG A 66 0.89 1.82 -17.66
N GLY A 67 0.77 1.57 -18.97
CA GLY A 67 -0.31 0.76 -19.53
C GLY A 67 -0.45 -0.54 -18.74
N ALA A 68 -1.69 -0.95 -18.49
CA ALA A 68 -2.02 -2.12 -17.69
C ALA A 68 -1.34 -3.38 -18.25
N VAL A 69 -0.64 -4.12 -17.38
CA VAL A 69 -0.56 -5.57 -17.50
C VAL A 69 -1.72 -6.14 -16.69
#